data_AF-A0A323UQG2-F1
#
_entry.id   AF-A0A323UQG2-F1
#
_cell.length_a   1.000
_cell.length_b   1.000
_cell.length_c   1.000
_cell.angle_alpha   90.00
_cell.angle_beta   90.00
_cell.angle_gamma   90.00
#
_symmetry.space_group_name_H-M   'P 1'
#
loop_
_entity.id
_entity.type
_entity.pdbx_description
1 polymer ?
#
loop_
_entity_poly.entity_id
_entity_poly.type
_entity_poly.pdbx_seq_one_letter_code
_entity_poly.pdbx_strand_id
1 'polypeptide(L)'
;MIRTQVLAALVSVSVFGLLSCSPLAPQKPVIVAYMEEADRAIARSDWVKAYRFAEDGLISSREDVKARAMQMMRQYPQLIAAAESTFSRESIARTVEIHAPGKGIEVESRRLNMFRVVASDDQYGRALENLQSVAALSVDPLIADSRTKENDSLERERQEAKRKKEQEVAALEYANAVLSAEEAKKHARYRCGTRQACDKSFALTQIFISERADMKIQVATNTIIETYSPTDANRIGMKAIRMPGRGESAEITISIKCRDDGSIASKSLCAMTQDYLYSLYPKFLASAMR
;
A
#
# COMPACT_ATOMS: atom_id res chain seq x y z
N MET A 1 -39.69 -29.88 46.23
CA MET A 1 -40.27 -31.02 45.50
C MET A 1 -40.06 -30.71 44.02
N ILE A 2 -39.25 -31.40 43.21
CA ILE A 2 -38.84 -32.80 43.14
C ILE A 2 -37.40 -32.86 42.59
N ARG A 3 -36.57 -33.72 43.20
CA ARG A 3 -35.28 -34.20 42.71
C ARG A 3 -35.53 -35.24 41.62
N THR A 4 -34.71 -35.26 40.56
CA THR A 4 -34.47 -36.52 39.85
C THR A 4 -33.05 -36.60 39.30
N GLN A 5 -32.29 -37.53 39.87
CA GLN A 5 -31.01 -38.04 39.39
C GLN A 5 -31.26 -39.10 38.30
N VAL A 6 -30.39 -39.19 37.29
CA VAL A 6 -30.11 -40.43 36.53
C VAL A 6 -28.61 -40.39 36.16
N LEU A 7 -27.74 -41.04 36.93
CA LEU A 7 -27.25 -42.43 36.83
C LEU A 7 -26.41 -42.73 35.58
N ALA A 8 -25.15 -43.03 35.87
CA ALA A 8 -24.06 -43.40 34.98
C ALA A 8 -24.23 -44.80 34.37
N ALA A 9 -23.72 -44.98 33.17
CA ALA A 9 -23.39 -46.28 32.60
C ALA A 9 -21.95 -46.25 32.08
N LEU A 10 -21.04 -46.83 32.88
CA LEU A 10 -19.70 -47.22 32.48
C LEU A 10 -19.82 -48.48 31.63
N VAL A 11 -19.42 -48.41 30.36
CA VAL A 11 -19.17 -49.59 29.53
C VAL A 11 -17.68 -49.59 29.19
N SER A 12 -16.96 -50.45 29.91
CA SER A 12 -15.56 -50.81 29.66
C SER A 12 -15.54 -51.88 28.58
N VAL A 13 -15.04 -51.54 27.39
CA VAL A 13 -14.70 -52.52 26.34
C VAL A 13 -13.19 -52.47 26.14
N SER A 14 -12.52 -53.42 26.77
CA SER A 14 -11.14 -53.78 26.50
C SER A 14 -11.07 -54.58 25.20
N VAL A 15 -10.64 -53.94 24.11
CA VAL A 15 -10.18 -54.65 22.91
C VAL A 15 -8.69 -54.39 22.76
N PHE A 16 -7.91 -55.41 23.15
CA PHE A 16 -6.50 -55.57 22.80
C PHE A 16 -6.39 -55.74 21.28
N GLY A 17 -6.24 -54.62 20.56
CA GLY A 17 -5.86 -54.60 19.16
C GLY A 17 -4.35 -54.46 19.04
N LEU A 18 -3.70 -55.49 18.48
CA LEU A 18 -2.28 -55.51 18.14
C LEU A 18 -1.90 -54.26 17.34
N LEU A 19 -1.21 -53.32 18.00
CA LEU A 19 -0.56 -52.16 17.38
C LEU A 19 0.59 -52.65 16.50
N SER A 20 0.27 -53.01 15.26
CA SER A 20 1.24 -53.05 14.17
C SER A 20 1.67 -51.60 13.92
N CYS A 21 2.75 -51.20 14.58
CA CYS A 21 3.42 -49.92 14.39
C CYS A 21 4.10 -49.96 13.00
N SER A 22 3.31 -49.87 11.93
CA SER A 22 3.85 -49.56 10.61
C SER A 22 4.33 -48.12 10.69
N PRO A 23 5.64 -47.85 10.47
CA PRO A 23 6.10 -46.47 10.41
C PRO A 23 5.33 -45.78 9.29
N LEU A 24 4.48 -44.81 9.65
CA LEU A 24 3.85 -43.90 8.69
C LEU A 24 4.99 -43.23 7.94
N ALA A 25 5.28 -43.73 6.74
CA ALA A 25 6.22 -43.10 5.83
C ALA A 25 5.77 -41.64 5.69
N PRO A 26 6.67 -40.67 5.86
CA PRO A 26 6.32 -39.26 5.76
C PRO A 26 5.65 -39.05 4.40
N GLN A 27 4.36 -38.70 4.42
CA GLN A 27 3.63 -38.41 3.20
C GLN A 27 4.30 -37.18 2.59
N LYS A 28 5.01 -37.37 1.47
CA LYS A 28 5.57 -36.26 0.71
C LYS A 28 4.42 -35.30 0.42
N PRO A 29 4.57 -33.98 0.68
CA PRO A 29 3.52 -33.02 0.39
C PRO A 29 3.18 -33.08 -1.10
N VAL A 30 1.88 -33.17 -1.41
CA VAL A 30 1.31 -33.39 -2.76
C VAL A 30 1.94 -32.46 -3.81
N ILE A 31 2.28 -31.22 -3.42
CA ILE A 31 2.87 -30.20 -4.28
C ILE A 31 4.27 -30.58 -4.80
N VAL A 32 5.10 -31.29 -3.99
CA VAL A 32 6.44 -31.71 -4.42
C VAL A 32 6.36 -32.80 -5.49
N ALA A 33 5.33 -33.63 -5.45
CA ALA A 33 5.08 -34.65 -6.47
C ALA A 33 4.71 -34.03 -7.84
N TYR A 34 4.02 -32.89 -7.86
CA TYR A 34 3.66 -32.21 -9.11
C TYR A 34 4.88 -31.68 -9.87
N MET A 35 5.86 -31.09 -9.19
CA MET A 35 7.07 -30.59 -9.87
C MET A 35 7.93 -31.73 -10.45
N GLU A 36 7.98 -32.88 -9.78
CA GLU A 36 8.65 -34.09 -10.31
C GLU A 36 7.92 -34.67 -11.54
N GLU A 37 6.58 -34.58 -11.59
CA GLU A 37 5.80 -34.94 -12.78
C GLU A 37 5.98 -33.93 -13.93
N ALA A 38 6.10 -32.63 -13.61
CA ALA A 38 6.41 -31.59 -14.60
C ALA A 38 7.77 -31.85 -15.27
N ASP A 39 8.82 -32.16 -14.49
CA ASP A 39 10.14 -32.53 -15.02
C ASP A 39 10.08 -33.78 -15.91
N ARG A 40 9.32 -34.80 -15.50
CA ARG A 40 9.12 -36.02 -16.32
C ARG A 40 8.32 -35.76 -17.60
N ALA A 41 7.42 -34.79 -17.60
CA ALA A 41 6.70 -34.37 -18.80
C ALA A 41 7.63 -33.57 -19.74
N ILE A 42 8.47 -32.68 -19.20
CA ILE A 42 9.52 -31.96 -19.97
C ILE A 42 10.49 -32.94 -20.62
N ALA A 43 10.96 -33.96 -19.89
CA ALA A 43 11.85 -34.98 -20.43
C ALA A 43 11.24 -35.76 -21.61
N ARG A 44 9.91 -35.82 -21.68
CA ARG A 44 9.15 -36.44 -22.79
C ARG A 44 8.69 -35.43 -23.84
N SER A 45 9.07 -34.16 -23.71
CA SER A 45 8.57 -33.05 -24.54
C SER A 45 7.04 -32.90 -24.54
N ASP A 46 6.37 -33.33 -23.47
CA ASP A 46 4.93 -33.14 -23.26
C ASP A 46 4.69 -31.80 -22.54
N TRP A 47 4.81 -30.71 -23.29
CA TRP A 47 4.81 -29.35 -22.75
C TRP A 47 3.48 -28.94 -22.11
N VAL A 48 2.35 -29.42 -22.65
CA VAL A 48 1.02 -29.12 -22.10
C VAL A 48 0.87 -29.78 -20.74
N LYS A 49 1.22 -31.06 -20.61
CA LYS A 49 1.17 -31.76 -19.33
C LYS A 49 2.17 -31.19 -18.32
N ALA A 50 3.37 -30.84 -18.78
CA ALA A 50 4.37 -30.18 -17.95
C ALA A 50 3.85 -28.85 -17.38
N TYR A 51 3.25 -28.01 -18.22
CA TYR A 51 2.65 -26.75 -17.79
C TYR A 51 1.53 -26.97 -16.77
N ARG A 52 0.60 -27.92 -17.02
CA ARG A 52 -0.51 -28.24 -16.10
C ARG A 52 -0.03 -28.62 -14.70
N PHE A 53 1.07 -29.36 -14.58
CA PHE A 53 1.64 -29.69 -13.29
C PHE A 53 2.40 -28.52 -12.63
N ALA A 54 2.93 -27.60 -13.44
CA ALA A 54 3.62 -26.41 -12.94
C ALA A 54 2.65 -25.28 -12.52
N GLU A 55 1.41 -25.25 -13.02
CA GLU A 55 0.38 -24.23 -12.73
C GLU A 55 0.21 -24.00 -11.21
N ASP A 56 -0.03 -25.06 -10.44
CA ASP A 56 -0.23 -24.99 -8.99
C ASP A 56 1.02 -24.46 -8.24
N GLY A 57 2.21 -24.67 -8.82
CA GLY A 57 3.46 -24.15 -8.28
C GLY A 57 3.54 -22.62 -8.35
N LEU A 58 2.99 -21.99 -9.40
CA LEU A 58 3.08 -20.54 -9.63
C LEU A 58 2.33 -19.71 -8.58
N ILE A 59 1.27 -20.28 -7.98
CA ILE A 59 0.46 -19.63 -6.94
C ILE A 59 0.65 -20.26 -5.55
N SER A 60 1.66 -21.12 -5.39
CA SER A 60 1.93 -21.75 -4.11
C SER A 60 2.28 -20.70 -3.04
N SER A 61 1.77 -20.90 -1.81
CA SER A 61 2.19 -20.10 -0.64
C SER A 61 3.62 -20.41 -0.19
N ARG A 62 4.19 -21.51 -0.69
CA ARG A 62 5.57 -21.92 -0.45
C ARG A 62 6.50 -21.25 -1.47
N GLU A 63 7.35 -20.35 -0.96
CA GLU A 63 8.26 -19.56 -1.81
C GLU A 63 9.25 -20.43 -2.59
N ASP A 64 9.70 -21.55 -2.03
CA ASP A 64 10.62 -22.48 -2.69
C ASP A 64 9.99 -23.16 -3.91
N VAL A 65 8.73 -23.59 -3.79
CA VAL A 65 7.97 -24.19 -4.90
C VAL A 65 7.70 -23.16 -5.98
N LYS A 66 7.26 -21.97 -5.58
CA LYS A 66 6.98 -20.86 -6.49
C LYS A 66 8.22 -20.44 -7.26
N ALA A 67 9.35 -20.27 -6.58
CA ALA A 67 10.62 -19.95 -7.21
C ALA A 67 11.04 -21.00 -8.24
N ARG A 68 10.89 -22.29 -7.92
CA ARG A 68 11.19 -23.40 -8.85
C ARG A 68 10.27 -23.39 -10.07
N ALA A 69 8.96 -23.19 -9.89
CA ALA A 69 8.01 -23.08 -10.99
C ALA A 69 8.34 -21.89 -11.90
N MET A 70 8.64 -20.73 -11.33
CA MET A 70 9.07 -19.54 -12.07
C MET A 70 10.37 -19.78 -12.85
N GLN A 71 11.35 -20.46 -12.24
CA GLN A 71 12.60 -20.83 -12.91
C GLN A 71 12.35 -21.76 -14.10
N MET A 72 11.48 -22.76 -13.92
CA MET A 72 11.09 -23.69 -14.98
C MET A 72 10.47 -22.96 -16.18
N MET A 73 9.58 -22.01 -15.95
CA MET A 73 8.95 -21.21 -17.03
C MET A 73 9.96 -20.34 -17.78
N ARG A 74 11.00 -19.83 -17.09
CA ARG A 74 12.09 -19.06 -17.72
C ARG A 74 13.02 -19.96 -18.54
N GLN A 75 13.28 -21.17 -18.06
CA GLN A 75 14.20 -22.10 -18.70
C GLN A 75 13.62 -22.74 -19.97
N TYR A 76 12.30 -22.97 -20.00
CA TYR A 76 11.62 -23.66 -21.10
C TYR A 76 10.49 -22.80 -21.69
N PRO A 77 10.79 -21.92 -22.66
CA PRO A 77 9.80 -21.07 -23.33
C PRO A 77 8.62 -21.84 -23.95
N GLN A 78 8.83 -23.12 -24.30
CA GLN A 78 7.81 -24.02 -24.80
C GLN A 78 6.64 -24.21 -23.81
N LEU A 79 6.88 -24.06 -22.50
CA LEU A 79 5.82 -24.13 -21.49
C LEU A 79 4.84 -22.97 -21.61
N ILE A 80 5.32 -21.76 -21.93
CA ILE A 80 4.45 -20.59 -22.12
C ILE A 80 3.64 -20.75 -23.41
N ALA A 81 4.27 -21.22 -24.50
CA ALA A 81 3.55 -21.51 -25.74
C ALA A 81 2.49 -22.62 -25.54
N ALA A 82 2.82 -23.66 -24.78
CA ALA A 82 1.86 -24.71 -24.42
C ALA A 82 0.73 -24.16 -23.55
N ALA A 83 1.03 -23.29 -22.57
CA ALA A 83 0.03 -22.61 -21.76
C ALA A 83 -0.98 -21.85 -22.61
N GLU A 84 -0.53 -21.04 -23.57
CA GLU A 84 -1.40 -20.32 -24.50
C GLU A 84 -2.36 -21.27 -25.23
N SER A 85 -1.86 -22.43 -25.71
CA SER A 85 -2.70 -23.40 -26.40
C SER A 85 -3.82 -23.97 -25.52
N THR A 86 -3.61 -24.06 -24.20
CA THR A 86 -4.64 -24.50 -23.25
C THR A 86 -5.71 -23.45 -22.96
N PHE A 87 -5.49 -22.19 -23.34
CA PHE A 87 -6.48 -21.10 -23.31
C PHE A 87 -7.06 -20.79 -24.70
N SER A 88 -6.97 -21.75 -25.64
CA SER A 88 -7.78 -21.73 -26.85
C SER A 88 -9.27 -21.84 -26.51
N ARG A 89 -10.13 -21.26 -27.35
CA ARG A 89 -11.59 -21.30 -27.16
C ARG A 89 -12.09 -22.74 -27.08
N GLU A 90 -11.55 -23.63 -27.90
CA GLU A 90 -11.88 -25.06 -27.94
C GLU A 90 -11.50 -25.77 -26.64
N SER A 91 -10.32 -25.47 -26.09
CA SER A 91 -9.88 -26.07 -24.82
C SER A 91 -10.74 -25.59 -23.66
N ILE A 92 -11.03 -24.29 -23.59
CA ILE A 92 -11.88 -23.69 -22.56
C ILE A 92 -13.30 -24.26 -22.65
N ALA A 93 -13.87 -24.35 -23.86
CA ALA A 93 -15.19 -24.92 -24.09
C ALA A 93 -15.28 -26.38 -23.63
N ARG A 94 -14.22 -27.18 -23.87
CA ARG A 94 -14.16 -28.56 -23.37
C ARG A 94 -14.14 -28.63 -21.85
N THR A 95 -13.38 -27.78 -21.18
CA THR A 95 -13.39 -27.70 -19.70
C THR A 95 -14.79 -27.32 -19.19
N VAL A 96 -15.45 -26.38 -19.86
CA VAL A 96 -16.83 -25.96 -19.59
C VAL A 96 -17.83 -27.11 -19.74
N GLU A 97 -17.71 -27.91 -20.79
CA GLU A 97 -18.54 -29.09 -21.01
C GLU A 97 -18.33 -30.14 -19.91
N ILE A 98 -17.08 -30.44 -19.54
CA ILE A 98 -16.73 -31.44 -18.52
C ILE A 98 -17.24 -31.03 -17.13
N HIS A 99 -17.15 -29.75 -16.77
CA HIS A 99 -17.42 -29.28 -15.41
C HIS A 99 -18.77 -28.56 -15.25
N ALA A 100 -19.58 -28.46 -16.32
CA ALA A 100 -20.74 -27.57 -16.46
C ALA A 100 -20.37 -26.07 -16.56
N PRO A 101 -21.17 -25.24 -17.26
CA PRO A 101 -20.88 -23.83 -17.56
C PRO A 101 -20.30 -23.00 -16.42
N GLY A 102 -21.01 -22.93 -15.29
CA GLY A 102 -20.57 -22.10 -14.17
C GLY A 102 -19.22 -22.51 -13.59
N LYS A 103 -19.02 -23.81 -13.37
CA LYS A 103 -17.83 -24.35 -12.70
C LYS A 103 -16.64 -24.47 -13.66
N GLY A 104 -16.87 -24.75 -14.94
CA GLY A 104 -15.80 -24.75 -15.94
C GLY A 104 -15.22 -23.36 -16.18
N ILE A 105 -16.06 -22.32 -16.25
CA ILE A 105 -15.58 -20.93 -16.33
C ILE A 105 -14.82 -20.54 -15.06
N GLU A 106 -15.26 -20.98 -13.87
CA GLU A 106 -14.52 -20.75 -12.62
C GLU A 106 -13.13 -21.41 -12.64
N VAL A 107 -13.04 -22.68 -13.07
CA VAL A 107 -11.78 -23.42 -13.20
C VAL A 107 -10.83 -22.68 -14.15
N GLU A 108 -11.31 -22.28 -15.33
CA GLU A 108 -10.49 -21.58 -16.32
C GLU A 108 -10.11 -20.15 -15.87
N SER A 109 -10.99 -19.45 -15.15
CA SER A 109 -10.67 -18.15 -14.53
C SER A 109 -9.54 -18.29 -13.51
N ARG A 110 -9.57 -19.35 -12.70
CA ARG A 110 -8.50 -19.63 -11.73
C ARG A 110 -7.18 -19.91 -12.44
N ARG A 111 -7.20 -20.72 -13.49
CA ARG A 111 -6.00 -21.01 -14.31
C ARG A 111 -5.45 -19.76 -14.98
N LEU A 112 -6.32 -18.90 -15.52
CA LEU A 112 -5.93 -17.64 -16.16
C LEU A 112 -5.19 -16.71 -15.17
N ASN A 113 -5.64 -16.66 -13.91
CA ASN A 113 -4.94 -15.91 -12.86
C ASN A 113 -3.53 -16.47 -12.57
N MET A 114 -3.32 -17.79 -12.68
CA MET A 114 -1.98 -18.38 -12.55
C MET A 114 -1.11 -18.03 -13.77
N PHE A 115 -1.69 -18.09 -14.98
CA PHE A 115 -1.00 -17.76 -16.22
C PHE A 115 -0.50 -16.31 -16.26
N ARG A 116 -1.27 -15.38 -15.68
CA ARG A 116 -0.88 -13.96 -15.54
C ARG A 116 0.51 -13.74 -14.93
N VAL A 117 0.95 -14.64 -14.06
CA VAL A 117 2.25 -14.53 -13.37
C VAL A 117 3.43 -14.67 -14.34
N VAL A 118 3.24 -15.38 -15.45
CA VAL A 118 4.31 -15.79 -16.37
C VAL A 118 4.10 -15.33 -17.81
N ALA A 119 2.87 -14.96 -18.18
CA ALA A 119 2.51 -14.46 -19.49
C ALA A 119 2.96 -12.99 -19.70
N SER A 120 3.27 -12.64 -20.94
CA SER A 120 3.26 -11.23 -21.37
C SER A 120 1.83 -10.68 -21.41
N ASP A 121 1.70 -9.35 -21.39
CA ASP A 121 0.40 -8.67 -21.42
C ASP A 121 -0.45 -9.08 -22.64
N ASP A 122 0.18 -9.22 -23.82
CA ASP A 122 -0.50 -9.64 -25.05
C ASP A 122 -1.02 -11.08 -24.97
N GLN A 123 -0.22 -11.99 -24.40
CA GLN A 123 -0.61 -13.40 -24.24
C GLN A 123 -1.77 -13.54 -23.25
N TYR A 124 -1.69 -12.81 -22.12
CA TYR A 124 -2.74 -12.77 -21.12
C TYR A 124 -4.03 -12.16 -21.69
N GLY A 125 -3.93 -11.06 -22.44
CA GLY A 125 -5.06 -10.42 -23.11
C GLY A 125 -5.82 -11.38 -24.03
N ARG A 126 -5.11 -12.11 -24.91
CA ARG A 126 -5.74 -13.11 -25.79
C ARG A 126 -6.42 -14.25 -25.03
N ALA A 127 -5.77 -14.75 -23.97
CA ALA A 127 -6.32 -15.81 -23.14
C ALA A 127 -7.59 -15.36 -22.40
N LEU A 128 -7.61 -14.11 -21.91
CA LEU A 128 -8.77 -13.49 -21.28
C LEU A 128 -9.92 -13.31 -22.27
N GLU A 129 -9.67 -12.81 -23.48
CA GLU A 129 -10.68 -12.66 -24.53
C GLU A 129 -11.30 -14.01 -24.92
N ASN A 130 -10.48 -15.06 -25.04
CA ASN A 130 -10.98 -16.40 -25.32
C ASN A 130 -11.89 -16.91 -24.20
N LEU A 131 -11.48 -16.75 -22.93
CA LEU A 131 -12.32 -17.14 -21.79
C LEU A 131 -13.63 -16.37 -21.76
N GLN A 132 -13.60 -15.05 -21.99
CA GLN A 132 -14.80 -14.21 -22.04
C GLN A 132 -15.74 -14.61 -23.19
N SER A 133 -15.18 -14.95 -24.35
CA SER A 133 -15.98 -15.38 -25.50
C SER A 133 -16.72 -16.70 -25.23
N VAL A 134 -16.09 -17.67 -24.56
CA VAL A 134 -16.73 -18.93 -24.18
C VAL A 134 -17.72 -18.71 -23.03
N ALA A 135 -17.37 -17.86 -22.06
CA ALA A 135 -18.28 -17.50 -20.98
C ALA A 135 -19.59 -16.91 -21.52
N ALA A 136 -19.50 -15.97 -22.47
CA ALA A 136 -20.67 -15.34 -23.09
C ALA A 136 -21.59 -16.33 -23.82
N LEU A 137 -21.04 -17.41 -24.39
CA LEU A 137 -21.82 -18.47 -25.04
C LEU A 137 -22.45 -19.46 -24.04
N SER A 138 -21.94 -19.52 -22.82
CA SER A 138 -22.27 -20.56 -21.83
C SER A 138 -23.24 -20.11 -20.73
N VAL A 139 -23.50 -18.81 -20.60
CA VAL A 139 -24.30 -18.24 -19.51
C VAL A 139 -25.71 -17.91 -19.99
N ASP A 140 -26.71 -18.45 -19.30
CA ASP A 140 -28.11 -18.01 -19.40
C ASP A 140 -28.18 -16.50 -19.09
N PRO A 141 -28.75 -15.65 -19.98
CA PRO A 141 -28.78 -14.19 -19.83
C PRO A 141 -29.24 -13.70 -18.46
N LEU A 142 -30.10 -14.45 -17.75
CA LEU A 142 -30.59 -14.10 -16.42
C LEU A 142 -29.51 -14.21 -15.32
N ILE A 143 -28.56 -15.13 -15.45
CA ILE A 143 -27.46 -15.32 -14.48
C ILE A 143 -26.37 -14.26 -14.71
N ALA A 144 -26.17 -13.82 -15.96
CA ALA A 144 -25.20 -12.79 -16.32
C ALA A 144 -25.51 -11.43 -15.68
N ASP A 145 -26.78 -11.01 -15.67
CA ASP A 145 -27.20 -9.72 -15.09
C ASP A 145 -26.98 -9.68 -13.57
N SER A 146 -27.28 -10.79 -12.88
CA SER A 146 -27.13 -10.88 -11.42
C SER A 146 -25.66 -10.80 -10.99
N ARG A 147 -24.76 -11.48 -11.72
CA ARG A 147 -23.31 -11.42 -11.46
C ARG A 147 -22.69 -10.05 -11.76
N THR A 148 -23.21 -9.35 -12.77
CA THR A 148 -22.73 -8.01 -13.10
C THR A 148 -23.07 -7.02 -11.98
N LYS A 149 -24.30 -7.06 -11.47
CA LYS A 149 -24.72 -6.22 -10.33
C LYS A 149 -23.93 -6.51 -9.05
N GLU A 150 -23.63 -7.79 -8.77
CA GLU A 150 -22.82 -8.19 -7.62
C GLU A 150 -21.37 -7.67 -7.75
N ASN A 151 -20.76 -7.83 -8.92
CA ASN A 151 -19.41 -7.31 -9.19
C ASN A 151 -19.34 -5.78 -9.09
N ASP A 152 -20.33 -5.07 -9.64
CA ASP A 152 -20.43 -3.61 -9.55
C ASP A 152 -20.56 -3.15 -8.09
N SER A 153 -21.36 -3.86 -7.27
CA SER A 153 -21.49 -3.59 -5.84
C SER A 153 -20.15 -3.78 -5.12
N LEU A 154 -19.49 -4.90 -5.37
CA LEU A 154 -18.19 -5.22 -4.75
C LEU A 154 -17.11 -4.22 -5.18
N GLU A 155 -17.12 -3.75 -6.43
CA GLU A 155 -16.18 -2.75 -6.91
C GLU A 155 -16.41 -1.39 -6.22
N ARG A 156 -17.67 -0.96 -6.06
CA ARG A 156 -18.00 0.26 -5.31
C ARG A 156 -17.54 0.17 -3.86
N GLU A 157 -17.78 -0.95 -3.18
CA GLU A 157 -17.31 -1.17 -1.81
C GLU A 157 -15.77 -1.12 -1.71
N ARG A 158 -15.06 -1.71 -2.68
CA ARG A 158 -13.59 -1.64 -2.74
C ARG A 158 -13.10 -0.22 -2.96
N GLN A 159 -13.74 0.54 -3.85
CA GLN A 159 -13.39 1.94 -4.10
C GLN A 159 -13.65 2.81 -2.86
N GLU A 160 -14.76 2.62 -2.17
CA GLU A 160 -15.07 3.33 -0.93
C GLU A 160 -14.08 2.99 0.18
N ALA A 161 -13.78 1.70 0.39
CA ALA A 161 -12.78 1.27 1.36
C ALA A 161 -11.39 1.83 1.05
N LYS A 162 -11.00 1.89 -0.23
CA LYS A 162 -9.75 2.52 -0.67
C LYS A 162 -9.72 4.01 -0.33
N ARG A 163 -10.78 4.74 -0.68
CA ARG A 163 -10.90 6.18 -0.37
C ARG A 163 -10.85 6.46 1.12
N LYS A 164 -11.51 5.64 1.94
CA LYS A 164 -11.47 5.77 3.40
C LYS A 164 -10.07 5.58 3.96
N LYS A 165 -9.34 4.57 3.47
CA LYS A 165 -7.93 4.35 3.86
C LYS A 165 -7.03 5.50 3.45
N GLU A 166 -7.19 6.02 2.23
CA GLU A 166 -6.43 7.18 1.75
C GLU A 166 -6.70 8.43 2.60
N GLN A 167 -7.97 8.66 3.00
CA GLN A 167 -8.33 9.75 3.90
C GLN A 167 -7.73 9.59 5.31
N GLU A 168 -7.72 8.37 5.84
CA GLU A 168 -7.12 8.08 7.15
C GLU A 168 -5.61 8.30 7.14
N VAL A 169 -4.91 7.83 6.10
CA VAL A 169 -3.46 8.08 5.92
C VAL A 169 -3.18 9.58 5.80
N ALA A 170 -3.94 10.30 4.98
CA ALA A 170 -3.77 11.75 4.83
C ALA A 170 -4.02 12.53 6.13
N ALA A 171 -4.99 12.08 6.96
CA ALA A 171 -5.26 12.67 8.27
C ALA A 171 -4.12 12.42 9.27
N LEU A 172 -3.54 11.22 9.25
CA LEU A 172 -2.39 10.86 10.09
C LEU A 172 -1.14 11.65 9.69
N GLU A 173 -0.86 11.76 8.39
CA GLU A 173 0.25 12.56 7.87
C GLU A 173 0.11 14.03 8.27
N TYR A 174 -1.09 14.59 8.13
CA TYR A 174 -1.39 15.95 8.60
C TYR A 174 -1.13 16.12 10.10
N ALA A 175 -1.59 15.19 10.93
CA ALA A 175 -1.36 15.24 12.38
C ALA A 175 0.14 15.24 12.73
N ASN A 176 0.93 14.41 12.05
CA ASN A 176 2.38 14.36 12.23
C ASN A 176 3.06 15.67 11.78
N ALA A 177 2.64 16.25 10.66
CA ALA A 177 3.17 17.51 10.18
C ALA A 177 2.90 18.67 11.16
N VAL A 178 1.70 18.71 11.77
CA VAL A 178 1.37 19.71 12.80
C VAL A 178 2.23 19.56 14.05
N LEU A 179 2.43 18.32 14.52
CA LEU A 179 3.29 18.05 15.67
C LEU A 179 4.73 18.48 15.42
N SER A 180 5.27 18.14 14.24
CA SER A 180 6.62 18.57 13.83
C SER A 180 6.73 20.09 13.77
N ALA A 181 5.77 20.77 13.15
CA ALA A 181 5.77 22.23 13.05
C ALA A 181 5.72 22.92 14.43
N GLU A 182 4.95 22.40 15.38
CA GLU A 182 4.91 22.93 16.76
C GLU A 182 6.20 22.64 17.54
N GLU A 183 6.88 21.53 17.28
CA GLU A 183 8.21 21.26 17.85
C GLU A 183 9.26 22.21 17.25
N ALA A 184 9.33 22.32 15.92
CA ALA A 184 10.24 23.23 15.22
C ALA A 184 10.05 24.69 15.67
N LYS A 185 8.80 25.12 15.87
CA LYS A 185 8.46 26.45 16.41
C LYS A 185 9.07 26.74 17.78
N LYS A 186 9.18 25.74 18.67
CA LYS A 186 9.84 25.91 19.97
C LYS A 186 11.33 26.20 19.80
N HIS A 187 11.96 25.63 18.77
CA HIS A 187 13.37 25.80 18.43
C HIS A 187 13.67 27.00 17.52
N ALA A 188 12.65 27.63 16.93
CA ALA A 188 12.79 28.82 16.09
C ALA A 188 13.03 30.11 16.89
N ARG A 189 14.01 30.06 17.79
CA ARG A 189 14.45 31.14 18.67
C ARG A 189 15.94 31.35 18.49
N TYR A 190 16.36 32.60 18.48
CA TYR A 190 17.77 32.97 18.40
C TYR A 190 18.13 33.92 19.53
N ARG A 191 19.21 33.60 20.26
CA ARG A 191 19.70 34.42 21.37
C ARG A 191 20.99 35.10 20.99
N CYS A 192 21.08 36.39 21.29
CA CYS A 192 22.25 37.22 21.09
C CYS A 192 22.73 37.80 22.42
N GLY A 193 24.05 37.92 22.59
CA GLY A 193 24.66 38.31 23.88
C GLY A 193 24.97 39.80 24.03
N THR A 194 25.20 40.51 22.93
CA THR A 194 25.58 41.93 22.92
C THR A 194 24.61 42.75 22.08
N ARG A 195 24.52 44.06 22.36
CA ARG A 195 23.62 44.95 21.63
C ARG A 195 23.87 44.91 20.13
N GLN A 196 25.14 45.00 19.72
CA GLN A 196 25.54 44.98 18.31
C GLN A 196 25.17 43.66 17.62
N ALA A 197 25.41 42.52 18.28
CA ALA A 197 25.04 41.22 17.73
C ALA A 197 23.52 41.08 17.60
N CYS A 198 22.76 41.60 18.56
CA CYS A 198 21.30 41.60 18.51
C CYS A 198 20.75 42.49 17.39
N ASP A 199 21.31 43.69 17.21
CA ASP A 199 20.90 44.61 16.14
C ASP A 199 21.19 43.98 14.76
N LYS A 200 22.38 43.38 14.57
CA LYS A 200 22.73 42.65 13.34
C LYS A 200 21.79 41.46 13.10
N SER A 201 21.54 40.65 14.12
CA SER A 201 20.70 39.46 13.99
C SER A 201 19.25 39.83 13.66
N PHE A 202 18.72 40.90 14.25
CA PHE A 202 17.35 41.34 13.98
C PHE A 202 17.20 41.95 12.58
N ALA A 203 18.21 42.66 12.08
CA ALA A 203 18.25 43.10 10.69
C ALA A 203 18.28 41.91 9.71
N LEU A 204 19.07 40.86 10.01
CA LEU A 204 19.07 39.61 9.24
C LEU A 204 17.71 38.89 9.28
N THR A 205 17.00 38.93 10.42
CA THR A 205 15.63 38.40 10.52
C THR A 205 14.67 39.13 9.58
N GLN A 206 14.82 40.45 9.40
CA GLN A 206 14.01 41.20 8.43
C GLN A 206 14.26 40.71 7.00
N ILE A 207 15.53 40.47 6.64
CA ILE A 207 15.89 39.91 5.33
C ILE A 207 15.25 38.53 5.15
N PHE A 208 15.41 37.64 6.14
CA PHE A 208 14.81 36.30 6.11
C PHE A 208 13.30 36.36 5.88
N ILE A 209 12.59 37.23 6.61
CA ILE A 209 11.14 37.42 6.43
C ILE A 209 10.83 37.95 5.02
N SER A 210 11.59 38.93 4.53
CA SER A 210 11.34 39.51 3.20
C SER A 210 11.55 38.54 2.04
N GLU A 211 12.43 37.54 2.22
CA GLU A 211 12.72 36.52 1.19
C GLU A 211 11.79 35.31 1.27
N ARG A 212 11.24 35.01 2.46
CA ARG A 212 10.53 33.75 2.73
C ARG A 212 9.03 33.92 2.97
N ALA A 213 8.57 35.11 3.34
CA ALA A 213 7.15 35.40 3.42
C ALA A 213 6.61 35.75 2.02
N ASP A 214 5.40 35.28 1.71
CA ASP A 214 4.68 35.74 0.53
C ASP A 214 4.13 37.16 0.72
N MET A 215 3.90 37.54 1.97
CA MET A 215 3.28 38.80 2.36
C MET A 215 4.32 39.90 2.58
N LYS A 216 4.02 41.11 2.11
CA LYS A 216 4.86 42.30 2.36
C LYS A 216 4.91 42.63 3.85
N ILE A 217 6.06 43.15 4.31
CA ILE A 217 6.24 43.67 5.67
C ILE A 217 5.34 44.89 5.86
N GLN A 218 4.49 44.86 6.89
CA GLN A 218 3.59 45.94 7.28
C GLN A 218 4.22 46.79 8.39
N VAL A 219 4.87 46.15 9.35
CA VAL A 219 5.50 46.80 10.51
C VAL A 219 6.94 46.32 10.61
N ALA A 220 7.88 47.25 10.73
CA ALA A 220 9.28 46.98 11.02
C ALA A 220 9.80 48.04 12.00
N THR A 221 9.83 47.70 13.29
CA THR A 221 10.43 48.53 14.34
C THR A 221 11.64 47.81 14.93
N ASN A 222 12.28 48.38 15.95
CA ASN A 222 13.43 47.74 16.61
C ASN A 222 13.07 46.47 17.42
N THR A 223 11.78 46.19 17.64
CA THR A 223 11.31 45.08 18.48
C THR A 223 10.35 44.14 17.76
N ILE A 224 9.74 44.55 16.66
CA ILE A 224 8.77 43.75 15.92
C ILE A 224 8.94 43.92 14.41
N ILE A 225 8.89 42.79 13.70
CA ILE A 225 8.71 42.74 12.25
C ILE A 225 7.45 41.93 12.00
N GLU A 226 6.50 42.44 11.24
CA GLU A 226 5.24 41.74 10.96
C GLU A 226 4.82 42.00 9.52
N THR A 227 4.50 40.93 8.80
CA THR A 227 3.90 41.02 7.46
C THR A 227 2.39 41.15 7.54
N TYR A 228 1.76 41.54 6.44
CA TYR A 228 0.32 41.38 6.30
C TYR A 228 -0.12 39.93 6.52
N SER A 229 -1.37 39.75 6.95
CA SER A 229 -1.98 38.42 7.03
C SER A 229 -2.23 37.85 5.63
N PRO A 230 -1.91 36.57 5.37
CA PRO A 230 -2.13 35.97 4.06
C PRO A 230 -3.62 35.95 3.68
N THR A 231 -3.92 36.37 2.44
CA THR A 231 -5.29 36.40 1.90
C THR A 231 -5.64 35.20 1.03
N ASP A 232 -4.63 34.54 0.46
CA ASP A 232 -4.84 33.39 -0.42
C ASP A 232 -4.41 32.09 0.27
N ALA A 233 -4.98 30.97 -0.17
CA ALA A 233 -4.63 29.66 0.35
C ALA A 233 -3.13 29.36 0.11
N ASN A 234 -2.51 28.72 1.09
CA ASN A 234 -1.12 28.32 1.16
C ASN A 234 -0.10 29.49 1.14
N ARG A 235 -0.55 30.74 1.32
CA ARG A 235 0.36 31.89 1.46
C ARG A 235 0.85 32.04 2.89
N ILE A 236 2.08 32.51 3.01
CA ILE A 236 2.80 32.65 4.27
C ILE A 236 2.92 34.12 4.69
N GLY A 237 2.40 34.41 5.87
CA GLY A 237 2.76 35.60 6.65
C GLY A 237 3.72 35.24 7.79
N MET A 238 4.55 36.19 8.18
CA MET A 238 5.56 36.00 9.22
C MET A 238 5.59 37.17 10.19
N LYS A 239 5.96 36.86 11.43
CA LYS A 239 6.18 37.83 12.50
C LYS A 239 7.45 37.47 13.23
N ALA A 240 8.29 38.46 13.54
CA ALA A 240 9.40 38.32 14.48
C ALA A 240 9.21 39.28 15.64
N ILE A 241 9.56 38.82 16.84
CA ILE A 241 9.60 39.64 18.06
C ILE A 241 10.99 39.52 18.67
N ARG A 242 11.63 40.65 18.96
CA ARG A 242 12.84 40.75 19.76
C ARG A 242 12.46 41.10 21.20
N MET A 243 12.63 40.14 22.09
CA MET A 243 12.42 40.29 23.52
C MET A 243 13.74 40.62 24.21
N PRO A 244 13.88 41.77 24.91
CA PRO A 244 15.10 42.07 25.64
C PRO A 244 15.31 41.08 26.79
N GLY A 245 16.55 40.64 26.96
CA GLY A 245 17.00 39.78 28.05
C GLY A 245 17.67 40.58 29.17
N ARG A 246 18.54 39.91 29.94
CA ARG A 246 19.37 40.60 30.96
C ARG A 246 20.54 41.32 30.29
N GLY A 247 20.84 42.54 30.73
CA GLY A 247 21.91 43.35 30.17
C GLY A 247 21.62 43.73 28.72
N GLU A 248 22.57 43.47 27.82
CA GLU A 248 22.44 43.77 26.38
C GLU A 248 21.92 42.59 25.54
N SER A 249 21.60 41.47 26.17
CA SER A 249 21.12 40.28 25.48
C SER A 249 19.66 40.45 25.01
N ALA A 250 19.29 39.70 23.97
CA ALA A 250 17.90 39.59 23.52
C ALA A 250 17.62 38.19 22.95
N GLU A 251 16.35 37.80 22.94
CA GLU A 251 15.84 36.62 22.26
C GLU A 251 14.95 37.06 21.09
N ILE A 252 15.23 36.56 19.89
CA ILE A 252 14.44 36.81 18.68
C ILE A 252 13.66 35.54 18.36
N THR A 253 12.34 35.65 18.35
CA THR A 253 11.42 34.54 18.05
C THR A 253 10.64 34.85 16.79
N ILE A 254 10.53 33.89 15.88
CA ILE A 254 9.67 33.99 14.70
C ILE A 254 8.35 33.23 14.90
N SER A 255 7.30 33.69 14.25
CA SER A 255 5.99 33.07 14.19
C SER A 255 5.49 33.12 12.76
N ILE A 256 5.02 31.99 12.26
CA ILE A 256 4.62 31.81 10.87
C ILE A 256 3.13 31.54 10.83
N LYS A 257 2.40 32.33 10.05
CA LYS A 257 0.98 32.16 9.77
C LYS A 257 0.82 31.70 8.33
N CYS A 258 0.17 30.55 8.13
CA CYS A 258 -0.24 30.09 6.81
C CYS A 258 -1.77 30.13 6.72
N ARG A 259 -2.32 30.55 5.59
CA ARG A 259 -3.76 30.48 5.36
C ARG A 259 -4.08 29.18 4.63
N ASP A 260 -4.87 28.29 5.24
CA ASP A 260 -5.43 27.13 4.55
C ASP A 260 -6.85 27.40 4.01
N ASP A 261 -7.29 26.58 3.06
CA ASP A 261 -8.66 26.61 2.51
C ASP A 261 -9.62 25.62 3.20
N GLY A 262 -9.19 25.03 4.32
CA GLY A 262 -9.94 24.01 5.05
C GLY A 262 -9.67 22.56 4.59
N SER A 263 -9.12 22.36 3.37
CA SER A 263 -8.80 21.03 2.87
C SER A 263 -7.62 20.39 3.61
N ILE A 264 -7.62 19.06 3.73
CA ILE A 264 -6.52 18.32 4.38
C ILE A 264 -5.20 18.57 3.64
N ALA A 265 -5.24 18.67 2.30
CA ALA A 265 -4.07 18.95 1.49
C ALA A 265 -3.46 20.33 1.79
N SER A 266 -4.27 21.38 1.82
CA SER A 266 -3.80 22.74 2.14
C SER A 266 -3.26 22.84 3.56
N LYS A 267 -3.95 22.23 4.54
CA LYS A 267 -3.50 22.19 5.93
C LYS A 267 -2.16 21.45 6.10
N SER A 268 -2.00 20.31 5.43
CA SER A 268 -0.74 19.55 5.41
C SER A 268 0.40 20.36 4.79
N LEU A 269 0.15 21.01 3.65
CA LEU A 269 1.13 21.88 3.00
C LEU A 269 1.55 23.05 3.90
N CYS A 270 0.59 23.69 4.57
CA CYS A 270 0.86 24.74 5.55
C CYS A 270 1.74 24.24 6.70
N ALA A 271 1.42 23.11 7.30
CA ALA A 271 2.18 22.53 8.41
C ALA A 271 3.61 22.17 7.99
N MET A 272 3.80 21.51 6.83
CA MET A 272 5.12 21.20 6.29
C MET A 272 5.94 22.46 6.01
N THR A 273 5.32 23.49 5.45
CA THR A 273 6.00 24.76 5.16
C THR A 273 6.44 25.48 6.44
N GLN A 274 5.57 25.47 7.47
CA GLN A 274 5.91 26.01 8.79
C GLN A 274 7.10 25.27 9.41
N ASP A 275 7.07 23.93 9.42
CA ASP A 275 8.16 23.09 9.92
C ASP A 275 9.50 23.41 9.24
N TYR A 276 9.50 23.45 7.90
CA TYR A 276 10.67 23.79 7.11
C TYR A 276 11.23 25.17 7.46
N LEU A 277 10.39 26.21 7.50
CA LEU A 277 10.83 27.58 7.76
C LEU A 277 11.31 27.77 9.20
N TYR A 278 10.63 27.17 10.18
CA TYR A 278 11.08 27.18 11.58
C TYR A 278 12.44 26.48 11.74
N SER A 279 12.64 25.35 11.07
CA SER A 279 13.90 24.60 11.08
C SER A 279 15.04 25.31 10.33
N LEU A 280 14.71 26.09 9.30
CA LEU A 280 15.68 26.83 8.49
C LEU A 280 16.18 28.09 9.20
N TYR A 281 15.31 28.79 9.93
CA TYR A 281 15.63 30.11 10.48
C TYR A 281 16.87 30.16 11.40
N PRO A 282 17.05 29.27 12.40
CA PRO A 282 18.27 29.27 13.22
C PRO A 282 19.53 29.00 12.39
N LYS A 283 19.44 28.15 11.37
CA LYS A 283 20.56 27.81 10.48
C LYS A 283 20.96 29.01 9.62
N PHE A 284 19.97 29.74 9.10
CA PHE A 284 20.19 30.98 8.35
C PHE A 284 20.95 32.00 9.19
N LEU A 285 20.48 32.28 10.42
CA LEU A 285 21.16 33.23 11.30
C LEU A 285 22.57 32.77 11.70
N ALA A 286 22.73 31.49 12.04
CA ALA A 286 24.03 30.94 12.38
C ALA A 286 25.04 31.02 11.22
N SER A 287 24.57 30.91 9.97
CA SER A 287 25.42 31.06 8.78
C SER A 287 25.76 32.52 8.49
N ALA A 288 24.81 33.44 8.60
CA ALA A 288 24.99 34.86 8.27
C ALA A 288 25.74 35.65 9.36
N MET A 289 25.88 35.08 10.55
CA MET A 289 26.60 35.69 11.67
C MET A 289 28.09 35.30 11.75
N ARG A 290 28.54 34.34 10.93
CA ARG A 290 29.98 34.06 10.74
C ARG A 290 30.64 35.20 9.96
#